data_AF-A0A7U7ESJ3-F1
#
_entry.id   AF-A0A7U7ESJ3-F1
#
_cell.length_a   1.000
_cell.length_b   1.000
_cell.length_c   1.000
_cell.angle_alpha   90.00
_cell.angle_beta   90.00
_cell.angle_gamma   90.00
#
_symmetry.space_group_name_H-M   'P 1'
#
loop_
_entity.id
_entity.type
_entity.pdbx_description
1 polymer ?
#
loop_
_entity_poly.entity_id
_entity_poly.type
_entity_poly.pdbx_seq_one_letter_code
_entity_poly.pdbx_strand_id
1 'polypeptide(L)'
;MAKAYRDAIVSLIPPAINRHLARTPQVRNKTGVPGIFPNVQWGKHPAWLAQLTSKHGIKRAWFRIDQYGGEDEARARAIAQREEWLRELPPEFKLSPGLSTETAEKYFGDLLDDSDEPEDEALIAAMIAEARKKLIEINARFDALRPRWLHLGLHLQTSQGQRLMLRVSDLAWKGKKHKVSLSLRRKPLAQGLAEMADNASGFIEELYGASVRDRFMSTHGSVFTVEGFDLERGVSIREIIERPAYAGVHPV
;
A
#
# COMPACT_ATOMS: atom_id res chain seq x y z
N MET A 1 -8.38 6.72 13.19
CA MET A 1 -7.65 5.54 12.66
C MET A 1 -6.62 5.90 11.59
N ALA A 2 -7.00 6.13 10.32
CA ALA A 2 -6.07 6.12 9.18
C ALA A 2 -4.84 7.04 9.31
N LYS A 3 -5.01 8.28 9.81
CA LYS A 3 -3.88 9.18 10.10
C LYS A 3 -2.91 8.56 11.13
N ALA A 4 -3.39 8.18 12.31
CA ALA A 4 -2.54 7.59 13.34
C ALA A 4 -1.82 6.29 12.90
N TYR A 5 -2.44 5.48 12.03
CA TYR A 5 -1.76 4.32 11.43
C TYR A 5 -0.65 4.75 10.48
N ARG A 6 -0.94 5.70 9.56
CA ARG A 6 0.07 6.30 8.66
C ARG A 6 1.24 6.85 9.46
N ASP A 7 0.97 7.66 10.48
CA ASP A 7 1.98 8.36 11.26
C ASP A 7 2.89 7.36 12.01
N ALA A 8 2.32 6.30 12.60
CA ALA A 8 3.07 5.22 13.26
C ALA A 8 3.93 4.37 12.29
N ILE A 9 3.46 4.14 11.06
CA ILE A 9 4.25 3.48 10.01
C ILE A 9 5.40 4.38 9.54
N VAL A 10 5.16 5.70 9.47
CA VAL A 10 6.14 6.68 9.00
C VAL A 10 7.20 6.98 10.06
N SER A 11 6.90 6.90 11.36
CA SER A 11 7.91 6.92 12.43
C SER A 11 8.72 5.62 12.55
N LEU A 12 8.49 4.62 11.68
CA LEU A 12 9.17 3.33 11.68
C LEU A 12 10.03 3.07 10.44
N ILE A 13 9.65 3.64 9.29
CA ILE A 13 10.35 3.46 8.02
C ILE A 13 11.01 4.80 7.64
N PRO A 14 12.35 4.92 7.68
CA PRO A 14 13.01 6.18 7.35
C PRO A 14 12.72 6.60 5.90
N PRO A 15 12.49 7.89 5.63
CA PRO A 15 12.42 8.39 4.26
C PRO A 15 13.76 8.18 3.54
N ALA A 16 13.73 7.80 2.26
CA ALA A 16 14.96 7.63 1.50
C ALA A 16 15.74 8.96 1.35
N ILE A 17 17.05 8.92 1.60
CA ILE A 17 17.91 10.10 1.54
C ILE A 17 18.22 10.47 0.08
N ASN A 18 18.18 11.76 -0.23
CA ASN A 18 18.40 12.31 -1.57
C ASN A 18 19.77 11.91 -2.17
N ARG A 19 20.82 11.89 -1.36
CA ARG A 19 22.22 11.58 -1.71
C ARG A 19 22.41 10.11 -2.06
N HIS A 20 21.84 9.20 -1.28
CA HIS A 20 21.81 7.76 -1.61
C HIS A 20 21.07 7.51 -2.92
N LEU A 21 19.85 8.04 -3.07
CA LEU A 21 19.06 7.91 -4.30
C LEU A 21 19.73 8.53 -5.55
N ALA A 22 20.59 9.54 -5.36
CA ALA A 22 21.36 10.15 -6.43
C ALA A 22 22.60 9.32 -6.83
N ARG A 23 23.05 8.40 -5.96
CA ARG A 23 24.13 7.43 -6.18
C ARG A 23 23.64 6.06 -6.67
N THR A 24 22.40 5.67 -6.42
CA THR A 24 21.83 4.38 -6.88
C THR A 24 21.58 4.36 -8.40
N PRO A 25 22.11 3.37 -9.16
CA PRO A 25 21.74 3.19 -10.57
C PRO A 25 20.25 2.82 -10.73
N GLN A 26 19.53 3.53 -11.61
CA GLN A 26 18.16 3.16 -11.95
C GLN A 26 18.12 1.98 -12.94
N VAL A 27 17.09 1.14 -12.87
CA VAL A 27 16.89 -0.05 -13.75
C VAL A 27 16.91 0.29 -15.25
N ARG A 28 16.61 1.53 -15.65
CA ARG A 28 16.67 1.99 -17.04
C ARG A 28 18.02 2.57 -17.47
N ASN A 29 19.02 2.60 -16.58
CA ASN A 29 20.32 3.19 -16.88
C ASN A 29 21.21 2.21 -17.67
N LYS A 30 21.58 2.60 -18.90
CA LYS A 30 22.45 1.81 -19.78
C LYS A 30 23.96 2.10 -19.61
N THR A 31 24.36 3.12 -18.84
CA THR A 31 25.78 3.52 -18.68
C THR A 31 26.42 2.99 -17.39
N GLY A 32 25.65 2.36 -16.51
CA GLY A 32 26.05 2.00 -15.15
C GLY A 32 26.06 3.20 -14.17
N VAL A 33 26.47 4.39 -14.62
CA VAL A 33 26.67 5.57 -13.75
C VAL A 33 25.42 6.46 -13.68
N PRO A 34 24.81 6.70 -12.49
CA PRO A 34 23.53 7.38 -12.38
C PRO A 34 23.58 8.87 -12.79
N GLY A 35 22.73 9.23 -13.75
CA GLY A 35 22.64 10.60 -14.27
C GLY A 35 23.67 10.93 -15.36
N ILE A 36 24.43 9.94 -15.85
CA ILE A 36 25.33 10.08 -17.00
C ILE A 36 24.66 9.49 -18.25
N PHE A 37 24.47 10.32 -19.27
CA PHE A 37 23.80 9.96 -20.52
C PHE A 37 24.79 10.05 -21.71
N PRO A 38 24.88 9.02 -22.56
CA PRO A 38 25.84 8.96 -23.68
C PRO A 38 25.24 9.60 -24.93
N ASN A 39 26.10 10.10 -25.82
CA ASN A 39 25.78 10.49 -27.20
C ASN A 39 24.51 11.36 -27.35
N VAL A 40 24.33 12.31 -26.42
CA VAL A 40 23.28 13.33 -26.46
C VAL A 40 23.69 14.41 -27.47
N GLN A 41 22.78 14.81 -28.35
CA GLN A 41 23.05 15.81 -29.37
C GLN A 41 23.06 17.24 -28.80
N TRP A 42 24.17 17.96 -28.96
CA TRP A 42 24.28 19.40 -28.72
C TRP A 42 24.26 20.17 -30.04
N GLY A 43 23.06 20.48 -30.52
CA GLY A 43 22.86 21.06 -31.85
C GLY A 43 23.24 20.08 -32.96
N LYS A 44 24.54 20.02 -33.29
CA LYS A 44 25.12 19.11 -34.29
C LYS A 44 26.26 18.23 -33.76
N HIS A 45 26.63 18.38 -32.48
CA HIS A 45 27.82 17.73 -31.91
C HIS A 45 27.42 16.68 -30.86
N PRO A 46 27.93 15.44 -30.93
CA PRO A 46 27.65 14.43 -29.90
C PRO A 46 28.37 14.77 -28.60
N ALA A 47 27.68 14.61 -27.47
CA ALA A 47 28.17 14.94 -26.14
C ALA A 47 27.73 13.93 -25.08
N TRP A 48 28.52 13.85 -24.01
CA TRP A 48 28.07 13.25 -22.75
C TRP A 48 27.33 14.30 -21.91
N LEU A 49 26.20 13.91 -21.32
CA LEU A 49 25.41 14.75 -20.42
C LEU A 49 25.57 14.23 -18.98
N ALA A 50 26.03 15.10 -18.09
CA ALA A 50 25.92 14.94 -16.65
C ALA A 50 24.65 15.65 -16.16
N GLN A 51 23.77 14.93 -15.45
CA GLN A 51 22.54 15.49 -14.87
C GLN A 51 22.37 15.07 -13.40
N LEU A 52 22.09 16.04 -12.52
CA LEU A 52 21.58 15.82 -11.17
C LEU A 52 20.20 16.47 -11.03
N THR A 53 19.23 15.70 -10.56
CA THR A 53 17.90 16.20 -10.15
C THR A 53 17.81 16.20 -8.63
N SER A 54 17.48 17.36 -8.04
CA SER A 54 17.29 17.57 -6.60
C SER A 54 15.97 18.31 -6.33
N LYS A 55 15.64 18.57 -5.05
CA LYS A 55 14.48 19.43 -4.70
C LYS A 55 14.65 20.88 -5.19
N HIS A 56 15.88 21.31 -5.44
CA HIS A 56 16.23 22.65 -5.92
C HIS A 56 16.23 22.77 -7.46
N GLY A 57 15.86 21.70 -8.19
CA GLY A 57 15.81 21.70 -9.65
C GLY A 57 16.80 20.70 -10.27
N ILE A 58 17.22 20.98 -11.51
CA ILE A 58 18.03 20.06 -12.32
C ILE A 58 19.33 20.75 -12.76
N LYS A 59 20.48 20.33 -12.21
CA LYS A 59 21.80 20.68 -12.76
C LYS A 59 22.05 19.87 -14.03
N ARG A 60 22.57 20.50 -15.09
CA ARG A 60 22.97 19.85 -16.36
C ARG A 60 24.29 20.45 -16.85
N ALA A 61 25.19 19.59 -17.33
CA ALA A 61 26.45 19.97 -17.95
C ALA A 61 26.75 19.01 -19.11
N TRP A 62 27.46 19.52 -20.11
CA TRP A 62 27.65 18.84 -21.39
C TRP A 62 29.11 18.81 -21.79
N PHE A 63 29.57 17.63 -22.21
CA PHE A 63 30.96 17.37 -22.55
C PHE A 63 31.00 16.84 -23.97
N ARG A 64 31.27 17.73 -24.92
CA ARG A 64 31.33 17.44 -26.36
C ARG A 64 32.50 16.51 -26.68
N ILE A 65 32.23 15.44 -27.42
CA ILE A 65 33.23 14.44 -27.82
C ILE A 65 34.31 15.07 -28.71
N ASP A 66 33.93 16.01 -29.59
CA ASP A 66 34.86 16.69 -30.50
C ASP A 66 35.70 17.81 -29.83
N GLN A 67 35.29 18.27 -28.64
CA GLN A 67 36.02 19.29 -27.87
C GLN A 67 37.02 18.69 -26.88
N TYR A 68 36.71 17.50 -26.35
CA TYR A 68 37.48 16.83 -25.28
C TYR A 68 38.17 15.56 -25.78
N GLY A 69 38.79 15.60 -26.97
CA GLY A 69 39.73 14.57 -27.45
C GLY A 69 39.16 13.19 -27.80
N GLY A 70 37.94 12.85 -27.41
CA GLY A 70 37.32 11.56 -27.68
C GLY A 70 36.14 11.24 -26.76
N GLU A 71 35.57 10.04 -26.91
CA GLU A 71 34.40 9.61 -26.13
C GLU A 71 34.74 9.40 -24.65
N ASP A 72 35.91 8.82 -24.35
CA ASP A 72 36.32 8.47 -22.98
C ASP A 72 36.67 9.68 -22.10
N GLU A 73 37.38 10.69 -22.62
CA GLU A 73 37.69 11.89 -21.83
C GLU A 73 36.41 12.75 -21.63
N ALA A 74 35.57 12.87 -22.65
CA ALA A 74 34.26 13.53 -22.51
C ALA A 74 33.39 12.81 -21.46
N ARG A 75 33.40 11.47 -21.43
CA ARG A 75 32.75 10.64 -20.40
C ARG A 75 33.36 10.87 -19.02
N ALA A 76 34.68 10.85 -18.89
CA ALA A 76 35.39 11.04 -17.63
C ALA A 76 35.09 12.41 -17.00
N ARG A 77 35.09 13.48 -17.81
CA ARG A 77 34.70 14.83 -17.38
C ARG A 77 33.24 14.89 -16.94
N ALA A 78 32.33 14.21 -17.64
CA ALA A 78 30.93 14.11 -17.23
C ALA A 78 30.76 13.38 -15.87
N ILE A 79 31.53 12.32 -15.61
CA ILE A 79 31.54 11.60 -14.33
C ILE A 79 32.10 12.49 -13.21
N ALA A 80 33.27 13.11 -13.41
CA ALA A 80 33.89 13.98 -12.41
C ALA A 80 33.00 15.16 -12.01
N GLN A 81 32.35 15.82 -12.99
CA GLN A 81 31.38 16.89 -12.74
C GLN A 81 30.15 16.39 -11.97
N ARG A 82 29.70 15.17 -12.27
CA ARG A 82 28.53 14.55 -11.61
C ARG A 82 28.84 14.17 -10.16
N GLU A 83 30.06 13.75 -9.86
CA GLU A 83 30.54 13.48 -8.50
C GLU A 83 30.73 14.75 -7.67
N GLU A 84 31.27 15.83 -8.26
CA GLU A 84 31.36 17.14 -7.59
C GLU A 84 29.98 17.56 -7.06
N TRP A 85 28.94 17.48 -7.89
CA TRP A 85 27.57 17.74 -7.47
C TRP A 85 26.96 16.69 -6.51
N LEU A 86 27.59 15.52 -6.30
CA LEU A 86 27.21 14.58 -5.24
C LEU A 86 27.85 14.93 -3.89
N ARG A 87 29.06 15.51 -3.91
CA ARG A 87 29.75 16.02 -2.71
C ARG A 87 29.10 17.31 -2.22
N GLU A 88 28.64 18.16 -3.14
CA GLU A 88 27.85 19.38 -2.85
C GLU A 88 26.40 19.12 -2.42
N LEU A 89 25.85 17.92 -2.62
CA LEU A 89 24.43 17.64 -2.36
C LEU A 89 24.23 17.41 -0.85
N PRO A 90 23.57 18.32 -0.11
CA PRO A 90 23.31 18.11 1.31
C PRO A 90 22.49 16.83 1.52
N PRO A 91 22.75 16.04 2.58
CA PRO A 91 21.91 14.90 2.94
C PRO A 91 20.54 15.40 3.41
N GLU A 92 19.48 14.96 2.73
CA GLU A 92 18.11 15.39 3.03
C GLU A 92 17.10 14.26 2.78
N PHE A 93 16.07 14.19 3.61
CA PHE A 93 14.97 13.26 3.42
C PHE A 93 14.12 13.58 2.19
N LYS A 94 13.92 12.57 1.32
CA LYS A 94 12.95 12.65 0.22
C LYS A 94 11.55 12.31 0.73
N LEU A 95 10.91 13.30 1.35
CA LEU A 95 9.61 13.18 2.00
C LEU A 95 8.48 12.79 1.00
N SER A 96 7.53 12.01 1.50
CA SER A 96 6.26 11.76 0.79
C SER A 96 5.18 12.76 1.22
N PRO A 97 4.19 13.10 0.35
CA PRO A 97 3.19 14.14 0.65
C PRO A 97 2.48 13.95 2.00
N GLY A 98 2.65 14.92 2.90
CA GLY A 98 2.08 14.91 4.25
C GLY A 98 2.95 14.30 5.35
N LEU A 99 4.25 14.08 5.12
CA LEU A 99 5.28 14.04 6.17
C LEU A 99 6.00 15.40 6.18
N SER A 100 6.19 16.02 7.33
CA SER A 100 7.01 17.25 7.46
C SER A 100 8.49 16.90 7.67
N THR A 101 9.38 17.84 7.30
CA THR A 101 10.83 17.71 7.51
C THR A 101 11.14 17.55 9.00
N GLU A 102 10.58 18.44 9.83
CA GLU A 102 10.64 18.40 11.30
C GLU A 102 10.27 17.01 11.89
N THR A 103 9.25 16.35 11.35
CA THR A 103 8.85 15.01 11.81
C THR A 103 9.87 13.94 11.39
N ALA A 104 10.46 14.06 10.20
CA ALA A 104 11.50 13.14 9.74
C ALA A 104 12.81 13.34 10.53
N GLU A 105 13.24 14.59 10.72
CA GLU A 105 14.40 14.97 11.52
C GLU A 105 14.26 14.54 12.97
N LYS A 106 13.06 14.68 13.58
CA LYS A 106 12.78 14.21 14.95
C LYS A 106 12.95 12.70 15.15
N TYR A 107 12.63 11.88 14.15
CA TYR A 107 12.68 10.41 14.27
C TYR A 107 13.91 9.75 13.64
N PHE A 108 14.59 10.46 12.74
CA PHE A 108 15.65 9.89 11.89
C PHE A 108 16.84 10.84 11.68
N GLY A 109 16.91 12.01 12.34
CA GLY A 109 17.94 13.04 12.08
C GLY A 109 19.37 12.51 12.05
N ASP A 110 19.68 11.56 12.93
CA ASP A 110 20.96 10.85 13.01
C ASP A 110 21.37 10.19 11.67
N LEU A 111 20.41 9.75 10.85
CA LEU A 111 20.66 9.18 9.51
C LEU A 111 21.06 10.23 8.45
N LEU A 112 20.99 11.53 8.76
CA LEU A 112 21.53 12.58 7.88
C LEU A 112 23.02 12.84 8.12
N ASP A 113 23.59 12.33 9.20
CA ASP A 113 25.03 12.42 9.51
C ASP A 113 25.80 11.33 8.72
N ASP A 114 25.66 11.40 7.39
CA ASP A 114 26.07 10.41 6.38
C ASP A 114 27.61 10.36 6.23
N SER A 115 28.29 9.81 7.24
CA SER A 115 29.66 9.31 7.06
C SER A 115 29.64 8.18 6.03
N ASP A 116 30.47 8.26 4.98
CA ASP A 116 30.59 7.22 3.95
C ASP A 116 31.25 5.91 4.48
N GLU A 117 31.12 5.58 5.77
CA GLU A 117 31.60 4.33 6.36
C GLU A 117 30.65 3.17 6.01
N PRO A 118 31.17 1.95 5.75
CA PRO A 118 30.32 0.79 5.47
C PRO A 118 29.64 0.30 6.76
N GLU A 119 28.37 0.64 6.94
CA GLU A 119 27.48 0.01 7.93
C GLU A 119 27.59 -1.53 7.84
N ASP A 120 27.77 -2.20 8.98
CA ASP A 120 27.86 -3.66 9.05
C ASP A 120 26.57 -4.31 8.52
N GLU A 121 26.68 -5.25 7.58
CA GLU A 121 25.55 -5.98 7.01
C GLU A 121 24.74 -6.71 8.11
N ALA A 122 25.39 -7.14 9.19
CA ALA A 122 24.73 -7.72 10.37
C ALA A 122 23.93 -6.68 11.16
N LEU A 123 24.41 -5.44 11.28
CA LEU A 123 23.70 -4.32 11.92
C LEU A 123 22.47 -3.93 11.10
N ILE A 124 22.63 -3.75 9.79
CA ILE A 124 21.54 -3.49 8.84
C ILE A 124 20.47 -4.60 8.93
N ALA A 125 20.90 -5.87 8.93
CA ALA A 125 19.98 -7.01 9.04
C ALA A 125 19.23 -7.02 10.39
N ALA A 126 19.88 -6.68 11.50
CA ALA A 126 19.26 -6.57 12.81
C ALA A 126 18.21 -5.43 12.86
N MET A 127 18.55 -4.25 12.33
CA MET A 127 17.63 -3.10 12.23
C MET A 127 16.40 -3.45 11.37
N ILE A 128 16.58 -4.13 10.23
CA ILE A 128 15.48 -4.62 9.39
C ILE A 128 14.61 -5.64 10.14
N ALA A 129 15.20 -6.53 10.94
CA ALA A 129 14.45 -7.50 11.73
C ALA A 129 13.61 -6.83 12.84
N GLU A 130 14.18 -5.85 13.54
CA GLU A 130 13.44 -5.08 14.56
C GLU A 130 12.33 -4.23 13.93
N ALA A 131 12.60 -3.59 12.79
CA ALA A 131 11.59 -2.83 12.06
C ALA A 131 10.42 -3.72 11.61
N ARG A 132 10.68 -4.94 11.15
CA ARG A 132 9.64 -5.94 10.84
C ARG A 132 8.84 -6.34 12.08
N LYS A 133 9.46 -6.49 13.25
CA LYS A 133 8.78 -6.79 14.52
C LYS A 133 7.84 -5.64 14.93
N LYS A 134 8.32 -4.40 14.94
CA LYS A 134 7.51 -3.19 15.24
C LYS A 134 6.36 -3.03 14.25
N LEU A 135 6.57 -3.33 12.96
CA LEU A 135 5.53 -3.30 11.93
C LEU A 135 4.41 -4.33 12.21
N ILE A 136 4.76 -5.54 12.66
CA ILE A 136 3.77 -6.55 13.06
C ILE A 136 2.95 -6.08 14.26
N GLU A 137 3.60 -5.45 15.25
CA GLU A 137 2.94 -4.92 16.45
C GLU A 137 1.98 -3.76 16.13
N ILE A 138 2.40 -2.80 15.30
CA ILE A 138 1.53 -1.71 14.80
C ILE A 138 0.32 -2.29 14.07
N ASN A 139 0.54 -3.26 13.17
CA ASN A 139 -0.55 -3.93 12.46
C ASN A 139 -1.51 -4.62 13.42
N ALA A 140 -1.02 -5.38 14.41
CA ALA A 140 -1.86 -6.04 15.40
C ALA A 140 -2.68 -5.04 16.24
N ARG A 141 -2.06 -3.93 16.70
CA ARG A 141 -2.73 -2.87 17.45
C ARG A 141 -3.84 -2.19 16.65
N PHE A 142 -3.63 -1.92 15.37
CA PHE A 142 -4.65 -1.30 14.53
C PHE A 142 -5.69 -2.30 14.01
N ASP A 143 -5.34 -3.57 13.81
CA ASP A 143 -6.28 -4.65 13.49
C ASP A 143 -7.27 -4.87 14.65
N ALA A 144 -6.80 -4.85 15.91
CA ALA A 144 -7.64 -4.94 17.11
C ALA A 144 -8.60 -3.73 17.29
N LEU A 145 -8.33 -2.61 16.62
CA LEU A 145 -9.19 -1.42 16.62
C LEU A 145 -10.08 -1.31 15.36
N ARG A 146 -10.09 -2.31 14.46
CA ARG A 146 -11.00 -2.29 13.31
C ARG A 146 -12.45 -2.48 13.75
N PRO A 147 -13.41 -1.73 13.17
CA PRO A 147 -14.83 -2.06 13.33
C PRO A 147 -15.11 -3.50 12.86
N ARG A 148 -15.81 -4.29 13.65
CA ARG A 148 -16.36 -5.57 13.20
C ARG A 148 -17.52 -5.29 12.26
N TRP A 149 -17.32 -5.56 10.98
CA TRP A 149 -18.38 -5.52 9.98
C TRP A 149 -19.16 -6.84 9.96
N LEU A 150 -20.39 -6.79 9.46
CA LEU A 150 -21.10 -7.93 8.90
C LEU A 150 -21.37 -7.61 7.44
N HIS A 151 -20.85 -8.43 6.53
CA HIS A 151 -21.21 -8.41 5.10
C HIS A 151 -21.99 -9.66 4.75
N LEU A 152 -23.23 -9.48 4.32
CA LEU A 152 -24.04 -10.51 3.67
C LEU A 152 -24.11 -10.22 2.17
N GLY A 153 -23.84 -11.24 1.35
CA GLY A 153 -24.03 -11.20 -0.10
C GLY A 153 -24.85 -12.40 -0.56
N LEU A 154 -26.02 -12.15 -1.16
CA LEU A 154 -26.91 -13.16 -1.73
C LEU A 154 -27.15 -12.82 -3.20
N HIS A 155 -26.87 -13.75 -4.13
CA HIS A 155 -27.09 -13.52 -5.56
C HIS A 155 -27.49 -14.79 -6.30
N LEU A 156 -28.16 -14.64 -7.44
CA LEU A 156 -28.46 -15.73 -8.36
C LEU A 156 -27.31 -15.87 -9.37
N GLN A 157 -26.64 -17.00 -9.37
CA GLN A 157 -25.73 -17.39 -10.45
C GLN A 157 -26.51 -18.21 -11.48
N THR A 158 -26.43 -17.84 -12.76
CA THR A 158 -27.12 -18.53 -13.87
C THR A 158 -26.19 -19.29 -14.81
N SER A 159 -24.89 -18.95 -14.83
CA SER A 159 -23.90 -19.38 -15.84
C SER A 159 -23.60 -20.88 -15.91
N GLN A 160 -23.98 -21.67 -14.88
CA GLN A 160 -23.88 -23.14 -14.88
C GLN A 160 -25.24 -23.79 -14.49
N GLY A 161 -26.33 -23.09 -14.83
CA GLY A 161 -27.67 -23.31 -14.30
C GLY A 161 -27.95 -22.46 -13.06
N GLN A 162 -29.23 -22.25 -12.75
CA GLN A 162 -29.69 -21.40 -11.65
C GLN A 162 -29.27 -21.93 -10.28
N ARG A 163 -28.44 -21.16 -9.57
CA ARG A 163 -27.98 -21.43 -8.21
C ARG A 163 -28.03 -20.17 -7.34
N LEU A 164 -28.63 -20.26 -6.15
CA LEU A 164 -28.51 -19.20 -5.14
C LEU A 164 -27.16 -19.32 -4.45
N MET A 165 -26.49 -18.18 -4.27
CA MET A 165 -25.14 -18.04 -3.76
C MET A 165 -25.14 -17.08 -2.57
N LEU A 166 -25.08 -17.63 -1.36
CA LEU A 166 -25.00 -16.85 -0.12
C LEU A 166 -23.56 -16.83 0.41
N ARG A 167 -23.18 -15.67 0.94
CA ARG A 167 -21.93 -15.43 1.67
C ARG A 167 -22.22 -14.58 2.90
N VAL A 168 -21.68 -14.97 4.05
CA VAL A 168 -21.62 -14.15 5.27
C VAL A 168 -20.16 -14.04 5.69
N SER A 169 -19.66 -12.82 5.94
CA SER A 169 -18.27 -12.61 6.37
C SER A 169 -18.07 -11.29 7.11
N ASP A 170 -17.00 -11.19 7.89
CA ASP A 170 -16.62 -10.02 8.71
C ASP A 170 -15.82 -8.93 7.97
N LEU A 171 -15.57 -9.13 6.66
CA LEU A 171 -14.68 -8.32 5.80
C LEU A 171 -13.22 -8.19 6.27
N ALA A 172 -12.78 -8.93 7.30
CA ALA A 172 -11.39 -8.89 7.74
C ALA A 172 -10.49 -9.71 6.80
N TRP A 173 -9.22 -9.27 6.65
CA TRP A 173 -8.27 -9.85 5.69
C TRP A 173 -8.01 -11.36 5.88
N LYS A 174 -7.97 -11.82 7.14
CA LYS A 174 -7.93 -13.25 7.53
C LYS A 174 -9.22 -13.69 8.24
N GLY A 175 -10.31 -12.99 7.98
CA GLY A 175 -11.56 -13.11 8.73
C GLY A 175 -12.38 -14.36 8.45
N LYS A 176 -13.36 -14.61 9.33
CA LYS A 176 -14.30 -15.72 9.18
C LYS A 176 -15.26 -15.46 8.02
N LYS A 177 -15.53 -16.50 7.22
CA LYS A 177 -16.39 -16.42 6.04
C LYS A 177 -17.12 -17.74 5.81
N HIS A 178 -18.43 -17.69 5.74
CA HIS A 178 -19.30 -18.80 5.39
C HIS A 178 -19.82 -18.56 3.97
N LYS A 179 -19.89 -19.62 3.17
CA LYS A 179 -20.39 -19.57 1.79
C LYS A 179 -21.14 -20.86 1.49
N VAL A 180 -22.38 -20.74 1.04
CA VAL A 180 -23.23 -21.87 0.65
C VAL A 180 -23.78 -21.64 -0.76
N SER A 181 -24.12 -22.73 -1.46
CA SER A 181 -24.59 -22.70 -2.85
C SER A 181 -25.69 -23.73 -3.07
N LEU A 182 -26.90 -23.26 -3.32
CA LEU A 182 -28.08 -24.10 -3.53
C LEU A 182 -28.47 -24.12 -5.01
N SER A 183 -28.88 -25.29 -5.52
CA SER A 183 -29.36 -25.45 -6.89
C SER A 183 -30.89 -25.30 -6.95
N LEU A 184 -31.39 -24.40 -7.81
CA LEU A 184 -32.84 -24.21 -7.99
C LEU A 184 -33.48 -25.19 -8.98
N ARG A 185 -32.71 -26.09 -9.62
CA ARG A 185 -33.16 -26.99 -10.70
C ARG A 185 -34.42 -27.84 -10.43
N ARG A 186 -34.82 -28.01 -9.16
CA ARG A 186 -36.04 -28.71 -8.73
C ARG A 186 -36.75 -28.03 -7.55
N LYS A 187 -36.41 -26.76 -7.24
CA LYS A 187 -36.87 -26.04 -6.04
C LYS A 187 -37.36 -24.64 -6.41
N PRO A 188 -38.61 -24.25 -6.08
CA PRO A 188 -39.10 -22.89 -6.32
C PRO A 188 -38.23 -21.83 -5.65
N LEU A 189 -38.10 -20.66 -6.28
CA LEU A 189 -37.28 -19.56 -5.76
C LEU A 189 -37.60 -19.22 -4.30
N ALA A 190 -38.89 -19.12 -3.94
CA ALA A 190 -39.32 -18.85 -2.57
C ALA A 190 -38.76 -19.86 -1.54
N GLN A 191 -38.82 -21.17 -1.85
CA GLN A 191 -38.29 -22.21 -0.98
C GLN A 191 -36.75 -22.19 -0.94
N GLY A 192 -36.10 -21.78 -2.04
CA GLY A 192 -34.64 -21.59 -2.08
C GLY A 192 -34.16 -20.36 -1.30
N LEU A 193 -34.94 -19.27 -1.30
CA LEU A 193 -34.64 -18.07 -0.53
C LEU A 193 -34.91 -18.28 0.97
N ALA A 194 -35.97 -18.99 1.35
CA ALA A 194 -36.23 -19.38 2.73
C ALA A 194 -35.09 -20.23 3.31
N GLU A 195 -34.63 -21.25 2.58
CA GLU A 195 -33.47 -22.07 2.97
C GLU A 195 -32.17 -21.26 3.03
N MET A 196 -32.05 -20.16 2.26
CA MET A 196 -30.97 -19.19 2.40
C MET A 196 -31.13 -18.26 3.62
N ALA A 197 -32.35 -17.95 4.06
CA ALA A 197 -32.61 -17.23 5.30
C ALA A 197 -32.14 -18.04 6.51
N ASP A 198 -32.47 -19.34 6.55
CA ASP A 198 -32.04 -20.25 7.62
C ASP A 198 -30.50 -20.35 7.70
N ASN A 199 -29.85 -20.55 6.55
CA ASN A 199 -28.39 -20.58 6.46
C ASN A 199 -27.76 -19.23 6.87
N ALA A 200 -28.33 -18.10 6.44
CA ALA A 200 -27.85 -16.77 6.82
C ALA A 200 -27.99 -16.52 8.32
N SER A 201 -29.14 -16.89 8.89
CA SER A 201 -29.47 -16.79 10.31
C SER A 201 -28.44 -17.54 11.16
N GLY A 202 -28.20 -18.82 10.84
CA GLY A 202 -27.20 -19.65 11.53
C GLY A 202 -25.76 -19.13 11.39
N PHE A 203 -25.35 -18.69 10.18
CA PHE A 203 -24.01 -18.12 9.99
C PHE A 203 -23.82 -16.78 10.70
N ILE A 204 -24.87 -15.95 10.84
CA ILE A 204 -24.77 -14.69 11.60
C ILE A 204 -24.70 -14.99 13.11
N GLU A 205 -25.43 -15.99 13.59
CA GLU A 205 -25.37 -16.43 14.99
C GLU A 205 -24.00 -17.01 15.37
N GLU A 206 -23.40 -17.86 14.54
CA GLU A 206 -22.07 -18.44 14.77
C GLU A 206 -20.94 -17.38 14.80
N LEU A 207 -21.11 -16.29 14.05
CA LEU A 207 -20.09 -15.24 13.90
C LEU A 207 -20.26 -14.05 14.87
N TYR A 208 -21.50 -13.71 15.23
CA TYR A 208 -21.83 -12.47 15.94
C TYR A 208 -22.85 -12.65 17.08
N GLY A 209 -23.42 -13.85 17.26
CA GLY A 209 -24.39 -14.17 18.32
C GLY A 209 -25.84 -13.82 18.01
N ALA A 210 -26.76 -14.43 18.77
CA ALA A 210 -28.21 -14.35 18.59
C ALA A 210 -28.75 -12.91 18.50
N SER A 211 -28.29 -12.01 19.38
CA SER A 211 -28.75 -10.60 19.38
C SER A 211 -28.42 -9.83 18.09
N VAL A 212 -27.36 -10.23 17.38
CA VAL A 212 -26.99 -9.66 16.08
C VAL A 212 -27.78 -10.32 14.96
N ARG A 213 -27.96 -11.65 15.01
CA ARG A 213 -28.89 -12.39 14.14
C ARG A 213 -30.27 -11.74 14.16
N ASP A 214 -30.86 -11.53 15.34
CA ASP A 214 -32.22 -11.05 15.48
C ASP A 214 -32.38 -9.62 14.96
N ARG A 215 -31.44 -8.71 15.28
CA ARG A 215 -31.42 -7.35 14.71
C ARG A 215 -31.30 -7.37 13.18
N PHE A 216 -30.35 -8.14 12.65
CA PHE A 216 -30.10 -8.20 11.21
C PHE A 216 -31.30 -8.79 10.46
N MET A 217 -31.83 -9.94 10.91
CA MET A 217 -32.97 -10.60 10.27
C MET A 217 -34.27 -9.79 10.42
N SER A 218 -34.47 -9.05 11.52
CA SER A 218 -35.60 -8.13 11.65
C SER A 218 -35.48 -6.91 10.72
N THR A 219 -34.28 -6.40 10.47
CA THR A 219 -34.04 -5.20 9.63
C THR A 219 -33.99 -5.54 8.13
N HIS A 220 -33.51 -6.74 7.78
CA HIS A 220 -33.17 -7.10 6.40
C HIS A 220 -33.80 -8.43 5.92
N GLY A 221 -34.59 -9.14 6.72
CA GLY A 221 -35.15 -10.45 6.37
C GLY A 221 -36.01 -10.48 5.10
N SER A 222 -36.55 -9.33 4.69
CA SER A 222 -37.29 -9.17 3.42
C SER A 222 -36.46 -9.55 2.17
N VAL A 223 -35.14 -9.48 2.22
CA VAL A 223 -34.27 -9.87 1.08
C VAL A 223 -34.25 -11.37 0.78
N PHE A 224 -34.88 -12.16 1.64
CA PHE A 224 -35.12 -13.60 1.44
C PHE A 224 -36.58 -13.91 1.01
N THR A 225 -37.36 -12.90 0.61
CA THR A 225 -38.66 -13.11 -0.05
C THR A 225 -38.53 -12.91 -1.56
N VAL A 226 -39.49 -13.43 -2.33
CA VAL A 226 -39.54 -13.23 -3.80
C VAL A 226 -39.74 -11.76 -4.16
N GLU A 227 -40.37 -10.97 -3.28
CA GLU A 227 -40.66 -9.55 -3.47
C GLU A 227 -39.44 -8.66 -3.16
N GLY A 228 -38.60 -9.05 -2.20
CA GLY A 228 -37.43 -8.29 -1.78
C GLY A 228 -36.11 -8.71 -2.43
N PHE A 229 -36.09 -9.73 -3.29
CA PHE A 229 -34.88 -10.26 -3.92
C PHE A 229 -34.72 -9.84 -5.40
N ASP A 230 -33.76 -8.96 -5.67
CA ASP A 230 -33.36 -8.58 -7.03
C ASP A 230 -32.68 -9.76 -7.75
N LEU A 231 -33.31 -10.23 -8.84
CA LEU A 231 -32.85 -11.39 -9.62
C LEU A 231 -31.63 -11.10 -10.51
N GLU A 232 -31.37 -9.84 -10.88
CA GLU A 232 -30.26 -9.44 -11.75
C GLU A 232 -29.01 -9.08 -10.94
N ARG A 233 -29.20 -8.33 -9.84
CA ARG A 233 -28.12 -7.74 -9.03
C ARG A 233 -27.85 -8.53 -7.76
N GLY A 234 -28.84 -9.25 -7.26
CA GLY A 234 -28.82 -9.78 -5.90
C GLY A 234 -28.76 -8.67 -4.85
N VAL A 235 -28.28 -9.03 -3.66
CA VAL A 235 -28.25 -8.19 -2.48
C VAL A 235 -26.87 -8.25 -1.83
N SER A 236 -26.34 -7.10 -1.40
CA SER A 236 -25.07 -6.98 -0.70
C SER A 236 -25.16 -5.95 0.43
N ILE A 237 -25.49 -6.42 1.64
CA ILE A 237 -25.68 -5.57 2.83
C ILE A 237 -24.40 -5.52 3.67
N ARG A 238 -24.01 -4.34 4.14
CA ARG A 238 -22.88 -4.14 5.06
C ARG A 238 -23.29 -3.33 6.27
N GLU A 239 -23.13 -3.90 7.46
CA GLU A 239 -23.44 -3.26 8.74
C GLU A 239 -22.17 -3.22 9.63
N ILE A 240 -22.07 -2.25 10.54
CA ILE A 240 -21.06 -2.23 11.62
C ILE A 240 -21.72 -2.80 12.87
N ILE A 241 -21.22 -3.94 13.35
CA ILE A 241 -21.80 -4.65 14.50
C ILE A 241 -21.33 -4.04 15.82
N GLU A 242 -20.03 -3.77 15.92
CA GLU A 242 -19.41 -3.11 17.08
C GLU A 242 -18.82 -1.76 16.64
N ARG A 243 -19.23 -0.67 17.29
CA ARG A 243 -18.59 0.63 17.08
C ARG A 243 -17.18 0.60 17.68
N PRO A 244 -16.13 0.91 16.90
CA PRO A 244 -14.75 0.77 17.36
C PRO A 244 -14.39 1.85 18.38
N ALA A 245 -13.60 1.47 19.39
CA ALA A 245 -13.38 2.22 20.64
C ALA A 245 -12.50 3.50 20.51
N TYR A 246 -12.61 4.26 19.42
CA TYR A 246 -11.81 5.48 19.19
C TYR A 246 -12.16 6.68 20.09
N ALA A 247 -13.11 6.54 21.01
CA ALA A 247 -13.62 7.63 21.85
C ALA A 247 -12.60 8.20 22.89
N GLY A 248 -11.42 7.58 23.05
CA GLY A 248 -10.39 8.04 23.99
C GLY A 248 -8.93 7.89 23.52
N VAL A 249 -8.67 7.53 22.26
CA VAL A 249 -7.29 7.36 21.77
C VAL A 249 -6.75 8.70 21.27
N HIS A 250 -6.23 9.50 22.20
CA HIS A 250 -5.40 10.66 21.87
C HIS A 250 -4.10 10.23 21.16
N PRO A 251 -3.55 11.05 20.26
CA PRO A 251 -2.19 10.86 19.76
C PRO A 251 -1.17 11.07 20.88
N VAL A 252 -0.05 10.35 20.79
CA VAL A 252 1.20 10.55 21.54
C VAL A 252 2.22 11.12 20.57
#